data_AF-A0A822EPW1-F1
#
_entry.id   AF-A0A822EPW1-F1
#
_cell.length_a   1.000
_cell.length_b   1.000
_cell.length_c   1.000
_cell.angle_alpha   90.00
_cell.angle_beta   90.00
_cell.angle_gamma   90.00
#
_symmetry.space_group_name_H-M   'P 1'
#
loop_
_entity.id
_entity.type
_entity.pdbx_description
1 polymer ?
#
loop_
_entity_poly.entity_id
_entity_poly.type
_entity_poly.pdbx_seq_one_letter_code
_entity_poly.pdbx_strand_id
1 'polypeptide(L)'
;REHAIRYLIDLRITIIDSVVLQATTLAQLTDIKSELTRKAIYFDVTKCEKLVEVLLNHSKQISIEQLGMAVNPIFNIIIGINSVLLHRSKVLQQDFIDTNQFPDDYDTDFEYVWSNP
;
A
#
# COMPACT_ATOMS: atom_id res chain seq x y z
N ARG A 1 -2.41 -9.49 10.81
CA ARG A 1 -2.77 -8.40 9.86
C ARG A 1 -3.55 -8.93 8.65
N GLU A 2 -2.96 -9.76 7.78
CA GLU A 2 -3.65 -10.26 6.56
C GLU A 2 -4.97 -10.97 6.86
N HIS A 3 -5.06 -11.76 7.95
CA HIS A 3 -6.33 -12.36 8.38
C HIS A 3 -7.40 -11.33 8.76
N ALA A 4 -7.01 -10.23 9.42
CA ALA A 4 -7.93 -9.16 9.80
C ALA A 4 -8.40 -8.34 8.59
N ILE A 5 -7.49 -8.06 7.64
CA ILE A 5 -7.82 -7.40 6.36
C ILE A 5 -8.77 -8.29 5.55
N ARG A 6 -8.52 -9.60 5.50
CA ARG A 6 -9.39 -10.55 4.81
C ARG A 6 -10.79 -10.60 5.44
N TYR A 7 -10.86 -10.60 6.77
CA TYR A 7 -12.14 -10.50 7.48
C TYR A 7 -12.88 -9.18 7.15
N LEU A 8 -12.16 -8.06 7.09
CA LEU A 8 -12.72 -6.78 6.66
C LEU A 8 -13.24 -6.83 5.21
N ILE A 9 -12.60 -7.55 4.30
CA ILE A 9 -13.09 -7.70 2.92
C ILE A 9 -14.47 -8.35 2.87
N ASP A 10 -14.67 -9.39 3.67
CA ASP A 10 -15.90 -10.20 3.68
C ASP A 10 -17.04 -9.51 4.44
N LEU A 11 -16.73 -8.51 5.26
CA LEU A 11 -17.72 -7.69 5.96
C LEU A 11 -18.59 -6.89 4.98
N ARG A 12 -19.90 -7.11 5.08
CA ARG A 12 -20.91 -6.38 4.30
C ARG A 12 -20.89 -4.90 4.67
N ILE A 13 -21.05 -4.05 3.66
CA ILE A 13 -21.16 -2.60 3.82
C ILE A 13 -22.56 -2.21 3.36
N THR A 14 -23.41 -1.77 4.28
CA THR A 14 -24.82 -1.45 3.99
C THR A 14 -25.23 -0.04 4.37
N ILE A 15 -24.48 0.61 5.27
CA ILE A 15 -24.79 1.95 5.79
C ILE A 15 -23.50 2.77 5.92
N ILE A 16 -23.62 4.11 5.99
CA ILE A 16 -22.46 5.01 6.04
C ILE A 16 -21.59 4.78 7.29
N ASP A 17 -22.18 4.47 8.43
CA ASP A 17 -21.42 4.21 9.66
C ASP A 17 -20.54 2.97 9.53
N SER A 18 -20.99 1.99 8.74
CA SER A 18 -20.19 0.82 8.38
C SER A 18 -19.03 1.19 7.46
N VAL A 19 -19.20 2.18 6.58
CA VAL A 19 -18.11 2.71 5.75
C VAL A 19 -17.06 3.38 6.64
N VAL A 20 -17.50 4.28 7.53
CA VAL A 20 -16.61 5.02 8.44
C VAL A 20 -15.84 4.06 9.34
N LEU A 21 -16.52 3.10 9.97
CA LEU A 21 -15.89 2.12 10.86
C LEU A 21 -14.85 1.30 10.11
N GLN A 22 -15.24 0.67 8.99
CA GLN A 22 -14.34 -0.20 8.25
C GLN A 22 -13.16 0.57 7.63
N ALA A 23 -13.38 1.78 7.13
CA ALA A 23 -12.31 2.63 6.60
C ALA A 23 -11.34 3.07 7.71
N THR A 24 -11.83 3.42 8.89
CA THR A 24 -10.98 3.79 10.04
C THR A 24 -10.17 2.61 10.53
N THR A 25 -10.79 1.43 10.67
CA THR A 25 -10.07 0.21 11.05
C THR A 25 -9.02 -0.17 10.00
N LEU A 26 -9.35 -0.06 8.71
CA LEU A 26 -8.43 -0.36 7.63
C LEU A 26 -7.26 0.64 7.59
N ALA A 27 -7.52 1.93 7.85
CA ALA A 27 -6.48 2.96 7.96
C ALA A 27 -5.51 2.64 9.10
N GLN A 28 -6.03 2.28 10.28
CA GLN A 28 -5.21 1.87 11.43
C GLN A 28 -4.39 0.61 11.13
N LEU A 29 -4.97 -0.36 10.42
CA LEU A 29 -4.23 -1.55 9.99
C LEU A 29 -3.15 -1.21 8.97
N THR A 30 -3.35 -0.17 8.15
CA THR A 30 -2.42 0.28 7.11
C THR A 30 -1.26 1.09 7.67
N ASP A 31 -1.52 1.94 8.66
CA ASP A 31 -0.57 2.90 9.28
C ASP A 31 0.47 2.26 10.21
N ILE A 32 0.41 0.94 10.39
CA ILE A 32 1.42 0.22 11.17
C ILE A 32 2.58 -0.08 10.23
N LYS A 33 3.79 0.41 10.59
CA LYS A 33 5.17 0.16 10.12
C LYS A 33 5.54 -1.30 9.76
N SER A 34 4.61 -2.02 9.15
CA SER A 34 4.64 -3.42 8.81
C SER A 34 4.75 -3.49 7.30
N GLU A 35 5.66 -4.33 6.83
CA GLU A 35 5.88 -4.54 5.41
C GLU A 35 4.56 -4.92 4.74
N LEU A 36 3.96 -3.97 4.02
CA LEU A 36 2.73 -4.21 3.28
C LEU A 36 3.05 -5.19 2.15
N THR A 37 2.73 -6.46 2.31
CA THR A 37 2.89 -7.45 1.23
C THR A 37 2.08 -7.01 0.01
N ARG A 38 2.50 -7.43 -1.19
CA ARG A 38 1.74 -7.15 -2.43
C ARG A 38 0.27 -7.60 -2.31
N LYS A 39 0.04 -8.71 -1.59
CA LYS A 39 -1.29 -9.27 -1.33
C LYS A 39 -2.12 -8.39 -0.40
N ALA A 40 -1.53 -7.87 0.67
CA ALA A 40 -2.20 -6.92 1.57
C ALA A 40 -2.59 -5.63 0.82
N ILE A 41 -1.68 -5.07 0.00
CA ILE A 41 -1.98 -3.89 -0.83
C ILE A 41 -3.18 -4.15 -1.75
N TYR A 42 -3.19 -5.28 -2.45
CA TYR A 42 -4.30 -5.64 -3.32
C TYR A 42 -5.64 -5.71 -2.58
N PHE A 43 -5.62 -6.29 -1.38
CA PHE A 43 -6.79 -6.37 -0.51
C PHE A 43 -7.25 -5.01 0.00
N ASP A 44 -6.32 -4.17 0.44
CA ASP A 44 -6.62 -2.83 0.93
C ASP A 44 -7.23 -1.96 -0.19
N VAL A 45 -6.68 -2.01 -1.41
CA VAL A 45 -7.23 -1.31 -2.60
C VAL A 45 -8.62 -1.81 -2.95
N THR A 46 -8.81 -3.14 -3.02
CA THR A 46 -10.12 -3.75 -3.34
C THR A 46 -11.19 -3.32 -2.32
N LYS A 47 -10.81 -3.21 -1.04
CA LYS A 47 -11.74 -2.78 0.00
C LYS A 47 -12.05 -1.28 -0.10
N CYS A 48 -11.05 -0.44 -0.37
CA CYS A 48 -11.25 0.99 -0.61
C CYS A 48 -12.19 1.24 -1.78
N GLU A 49 -12.06 0.51 -2.88
CA GLU A 49 -12.96 0.60 -4.04
C GLU A 49 -14.43 0.35 -3.65
N LYS A 50 -14.69 -0.75 -2.92
CA LYS A 50 -16.03 -1.07 -2.40
C LYS A 50 -16.57 0.00 -1.45
N LEU A 51 -15.73 0.56 -0.58
CA LEU A 51 -16.12 1.62 0.35
C LEU A 51 -16.52 2.90 -0.40
N VAL A 52 -15.74 3.28 -1.42
CA VAL A 52 -16.02 4.44 -2.29
C VAL A 52 -17.30 4.24 -3.10
N GLU A 53 -17.53 3.04 -3.64
CA GLU A 53 -18.76 2.73 -4.38
C GLU A 53 -20.01 2.91 -3.50
N VAL A 54 -19.99 2.37 -2.28
CA VAL A 54 -21.11 2.53 -1.34
C VAL A 54 -21.29 4.00 -0.95
N LEU A 55 -20.19 4.72 -0.72
CA LEU A 55 -20.22 6.15 -0.40
C LEU A 55 -20.84 6.96 -1.54
N LEU A 56 -20.47 6.67 -2.79
CA LEU A 56 -21.01 7.34 -3.97
C LEU A 56 -22.52 7.10 -4.09
N ASN A 57 -22.96 5.86 -3.85
CA ASN A 57 -24.39 5.49 -3.88
C ASN A 57 -25.21 6.23 -2.80
N HIS A 58 -24.61 6.54 -1.65
CA HIS A 58 -25.27 7.25 -0.56
C HIS A 58 -24.95 8.76 -0.52
N SER A 59 -24.13 9.26 -1.44
CA SER A 59 -23.59 10.64 -1.41
C SER A 59 -24.67 11.73 -1.37
N LYS A 60 -25.83 11.50 -1.98
CA LYS A 60 -26.96 12.44 -2.00
C LYS A 60 -27.80 12.43 -0.71
N GLN A 61 -27.60 11.45 0.16
CA GLN A 61 -28.42 11.22 1.36
C GLN A 61 -27.65 11.50 2.66
N ILE A 62 -26.39 11.93 2.57
CA ILE A 62 -25.49 12.14 3.70
C ILE A 62 -25.08 13.60 3.81
N SER A 63 -24.78 14.05 5.02
CA SER A 63 -24.24 15.40 5.22
C SER A 63 -22.78 15.48 4.72
N ILE A 64 -22.33 16.70 4.42
CA ILE A 64 -20.93 16.96 4.04
C ILE A 64 -19.96 16.52 5.15
N GLU A 65 -20.36 16.67 6.42
CA GLU A 65 -19.57 16.23 7.57
C GLU A 65 -19.42 14.70 7.61
N GLN A 66 -20.52 13.97 7.41
CA GLN A 66 -20.49 12.50 7.33
C GLN A 66 -19.66 12.01 6.15
N LEU A 67 -19.75 12.71 5.01
CA LEU A 67 -18.90 12.45 3.86
C LEU A 67 -17.42 12.62 4.22
N GLY A 68 -17.05 13.71 4.89
CA GLY A 68 -15.68 13.96 5.36
C GLY A 68 -15.17 12.86 6.30
N MET A 69 -15.99 12.43 7.26
CA MET A 69 -15.65 11.35 8.19
C MET A 69 -15.37 10.02 7.48
N ALA A 70 -16.04 9.73 6.37
CA ALA A 70 -15.83 8.51 5.59
C ALA A 70 -14.67 8.62 4.58
N VAL A 71 -14.50 9.77 3.95
CA VAL A 71 -13.47 9.99 2.91
C VAL A 71 -12.07 10.09 3.53
N ASN A 72 -11.92 10.78 4.66
CA ASN A 72 -10.60 11.03 5.26
C ASN A 72 -9.82 9.73 5.56
N PRO A 73 -10.41 8.70 6.20
CA PRO A 73 -9.71 7.43 6.42
C PRO A 73 -9.35 6.72 5.11
N ILE A 74 -10.23 6.75 4.09
CA ILE A 74 -9.96 6.16 2.77
C ILE A 74 -8.75 6.85 2.12
N PHE A 75 -8.68 8.17 2.19
CA PHE A 75 -7.57 8.95 1.65
C PHE A 75 -6.25 8.62 2.36
N ASN A 76 -6.27 8.50 3.68
CA ASN A 76 -5.11 8.12 4.47
C ASN A 76 -4.57 6.72 4.09
N ILE A 77 -5.46 5.75 3.81
CA ILE A 77 -5.05 4.42 3.32
C ILE A 77 -4.31 4.55 1.98
N ILE A 78 -4.85 5.33 1.04
CA ILE A 78 -4.25 5.53 -0.29
C ILE A 78 -2.86 6.17 -0.16
N ILE A 79 -2.72 7.20 0.69
CA ILE A 79 -1.42 7.82 0.97
C ILE A 79 -0.44 6.80 1.56
N GLY A 80 -0.89 6.01 2.54
CA GLY A 80 -0.09 4.96 3.17
C GLY A 80 0.43 3.96 2.13
N ILE A 81 -0.44 3.44 1.28
CA ILE A 81 -0.08 2.51 0.20
C ILE A 81 0.91 3.17 -0.78
N ASN A 82 0.63 4.39 -1.21
CA ASN A 82 1.49 5.09 -2.16
C ASN A 82 2.90 5.32 -1.60
N SER A 83 3.01 5.70 -0.32
CA SER A 83 4.32 5.89 0.33
C SER A 83 5.15 4.61 0.35
N VAL A 84 4.53 3.45 0.60
CA VAL A 84 5.20 2.13 0.54
C VAL A 84 5.63 1.79 -0.88
N LEU A 85 4.79 2.04 -1.89
CA LEU A 85 5.13 1.78 -3.29
C LEU A 85 6.29 2.67 -3.76
N LEU A 86 6.28 3.95 -3.39
CA LEU A 86 7.37 4.89 -3.65
C LEU A 86 8.69 4.42 -3.02
N HIS A 87 8.66 3.98 -1.77
CA HIS A 87 9.85 3.45 -1.10
C HIS A 87 10.41 2.22 -1.84
N ARG A 88 9.54 1.26 -2.19
CA ARG A 88 9.95 0.06 -2.95
C ARG A 88 10.51 0.40 -4.32
N SER A 89 9.92 1.37 -5.02
CA SER A 89 10.41 1.82 -6.31
C SER A 89 11.82 2.42 -6.21
N LYS A 90 12.11 3.16 -5.14
CA LYS A 90 13.46 3.72 -4.91
C LYS A 90 14.49 2.64 -4.67
N VAL A 91 14.17 1.63 -3.84
CA VAL A 91 15.07 0.49 -3.59
C VAL A 91 15.33 -0.27 -4.88
N LEU A 92 14.29 -0.62 -5.64
CA LEU A 92 14.44 -1.31 -6.93
C LEU A 92 15.26 -0.50 -7.95
N GLN A 93 15.12 0.83 -7.94
CA GLN A 93 15.93 1.70 -8.80
C GLN A 93 17.39 1.70 -8.37
N GLN A 94 17.68 1.70 -7.07
CA GLN A 94 19.05 1.60 -6.56
C GLN A 94 19.66 0.25 -6.92
N ASP A 95 18.95 -0.87 -6.66
CA ASP A 95 19.41 -2.22 -7.01
C ASP A 95 19.72 -2.33 -8.51
N PHE A 96 18.90 -1.71 -9.37
CA PHE A 96 19.14 -1.66 -10.81
C PHE A 96 20.40 -0.88 -11.18
N ILE A 97 20.68 0.24 -10.48
CA ILE A 97 21.91 1.02 -10.69
C ILE A 97 23.12 0.18 -10.26
N ASP A 98 23.08 -0.38 -9.06
CA ASP A 98 24.19 -1.14 -8.47
C ASP A 98 24.53 -2.38 -9.31
N THR A 99 23.52 -3.07 -9.86
CA THR A 99 23.74 -4.24 -10.73
C THR A 99 24.36 -3.89 -12.09
N ASN A 100 24.18 -2.66 -12.57
CA ASN A 100 24.69 -2.21 -13.87
C ASN A 100 25.99 -1.39 -13.75
N GLN A 101 26.40 -1.05 -12.53
CA GLN A 101 27.69 -0.40 -12.28
C GLN A 101 28.74 -1.47 -12.01
N PHE A 102 29.92 -1.28 -12.60
CA PHE A 102 31.07 -2.08 -12.23
C PHE A 102 31.40 -1.77 -10.76
N PRO A 103 31.60 -2.76 -9.88
CA PRO A 103 31.88 -2.49 -8.48
C PRO A 103 33.18 -1.70 -8.37
N ASP A 104 33.15 -0.58 -7.64
CA ASP A 104 34.34 0.26 -7.41
C ASP A 104 35.44 -0.49 -6.63
N ASP A 105 35.07 -1.55 -5.89
CA ASP A 105 35.93 -2.42 -5.11
C ASP A 105 36.24 -3.75 -5.82
N TYR A 106 35.92 -3.87 -7.11
CA TYR A 106 36.20 -5.08 -7.87
C TYR A 106 37.71 -5.25 -8.09
N ASP A 107 38.28 -6.24 -7.40
CA ASP A 107 39.70 -6.55 -7.47
C ASP A 107 40.05 -7.27 -8.79
N THR A 108 40.42 -6.49 -9.79
CA THR A 108 40.81 -6.98 -11.12
C THR A 108 42.14 -7.75 -11.11
N ASP A 109 42.90 -7.72 -10.01
CA ASP A 109 44.21 -8.35 -9.93
C ASP A 109 44.11 -9.86 -10.11
N PHE A 110 43.06 -10.49 -9.57
CA PHE A 110 42.82 -11.93 -9.76
C PHE A 110 42.44 -12.29 -11.19
N GLU A 111 41.63 -11.48 -11.86
CA GLU A 111 41.24 -11.74 -13.24
C GLU A 111 42.39 -11.56 -14.22
N TYR A 112 43.28 -10.61 -13.94
CA TYR A 112 44.50 -10.39 -14.71
C TYR A 112 45.42 -11.63 -14.66
N VAL A 113 45.60 -12.22 -13.47
CA VAL A 113 46.40 -13.45 -13.27
C VAL A 113 45.81 -14.65 -14.02
N TRP A 114 44.48 -14.73 -14.14
CA TRP A 114 43.81 -15.84 -14.79
C TRP A 114 43.69 -15.66 -16.30
N SER A 115 43.67 -14.42 -16.78
CA SER A 115 43.57 -14.08 -18.20
C SER A 115 44.91 -14.12 -18.93
N ASN A 116 46.03 -14.04 -18.20
CA ASN A 116 47.40 -14.19 -18.70
C ASN A 116 48.13 -15.32 -17.93
N PRO A 117 47.88 -16.59 -18.26
CA PRO A 117 48.57 -17.73 -17.64
C PRO A 117 50.06 -17.82 -18.00
#